data_AF-A0A7J7X694-F1
#
_entry.id   AF-A0A7J7X694-F1
#
_cell.length_a   1.000
_cell.length_b   1.000
_cell.length_c   1.000
_cell.angle_alpha   90.00
_cell.angle_beta   90.00
_cell.angle_gamma   90.00
#
_symmetry.space_group_name_H-M   'P 1'
#
loop_
_entity.id
_entity.type
_entity.pdbx_description
1 polymer ?
#
loop_
_entity_poly.entity_id
_entity_poly.type
_entity_poly.pdbx_seq_one_letter_code
_entity_poly.pdbx_strand_id
1 'polypeptide(L)'
;MAALVVRSVRDLLKRADFAKVPRRHRHKKKWAATEPKFPATRLALQNFDMTYSMQFGELWPSIRVSLLSEQKYGALVNNFGAWDHVSAELEQLNARDFVNKAHARGEQEPESSQTAAPSPASWACSPNLRCFTFTRGDVSRFPPARQSRCQ
;
A
#
# COMPACT_ATOMS: atom_id res chain seq x y z
N MET A 1 -37.27 -52.50 0.98
CA MET A 1 -36.17 -51.87 1.74
C MET A 1 -35.91 -50.50 1.14
N ALA A 2 -36.46 -49.45 1.76
CA ALA A 2 -36.35 -48.07 1.30
C ALA A 2 -35.04 -47.45 1.80
N ALA A 3 -34.27 -46.83 0.90
CA ALA A 3 -33.09 -46.05 1.27
C ALA A 3 -33.32 -44.58 0.88
N LEU A 4 -33.33 -43.74 1.91
CA LEU A 4 -33.57 -42.30 1.87
C LEU A 4 -32.50 -41.57 1.05
N VAL A 5 -32.95 -40.80 0.07
CA VAL A 5 -32.17 -39.76 -0.59
C VAL A 5 -31.95 -38.63 0.42
N VAL A 6 -30.71 -38.44 0.88
CA VAL A 6 -30.32 -37.30 1.73
C VAL A 6 -30.36 -36.04 0.88
N ARG A 7 -31.52 -35.38 0.86
CA ARG A 7 -31.70 -34.03 0.31
C ARG A 7 -31.33 -33.00 1.37
N SER A 8 -30.43 -32.10 0.97
CA SER A 8 -30.32 -30.70 1.41
C SER A 8 -29.97 -30.39 2.88
N VAL A 9 -28.69 -30.11 3.11
CA VAL A 9 -28.22 -29.27 4.24
C VAL A 9 -27.96 -27.82 3.78
N ARG A 10 -28.25 -27.49 2.50
CA ARG A 10 -28.00 -26.15 1.93
C ARG A 10 -29.20 -25.18 2.01
N ASP A 11 -30.36 -25.64 2.49
CA ASP A 11 -31.59 -24.82 2.55
C ASP A 11 -31.91 -24.21 3.92
N LEU A 12 -31.11 -24.48 4.97
CA LEU A 12 -31.40 -24.00 6.32
C LEU A 12 -30.74 -22.66 6.70
N LEU A 13 -29.98 -22.03 5.80
CA LEU A 13 -29.38 -20.71 6.02
C LEU A 13 -29.91 -19.62 5.07
N LYS A 14 -31.16 -19.74 4.60
CA LYS A 14 -31.86 -18.69 3.82
C LYS A 14 -33.12 -18.17 4.52
N ARG A 15 -33.15 -18.22 5.85
CA ARG A 15 -34.12 -17.50 6.68
C ARG A 15 -33.41 -16.52 7.61
N ALA A 16 -32.45 -15.78 7.07
CA ALA A 16 -32.19 -14.47 7.62
C ALA A 16 -33.41 -13.63 7.27
N ASP A 17 -34.22 -13.33 8.28
CA ASP A 17 -35.38 -12.48 8.15
C ASP A 17 -35.01 -11.24 7.35
N PHE A 18 -35.53 -11.16 6.13
CA PHE A 18 -35.75 -9.88 5.49
C PHE A 18 -36.78 -9.17 6.36
N ALA A 19 -36.32 -8.55 7.44
CA ALA A 19 -37.10 -7.58 8.19
C ALA A 19 -37.56 -6.57 7.14
N LYS A 20 -38.80 -6.71 6.68
CA LYS A 20 -39.42 -5.82 5.71
C LYS A 20 -39.54 -4.49 6.43
N VAL A 21 -38.53 -3.64 6.25
CA VAL A 21 -38.53 -2.28 6.77
C VAL A 21 -39.89 -1.67 6.40
N PRO A 22 -40.69 -1.22 7.39
CA PRO A 22 -42.02 -0.69 7.13
C PRO A 22 -41.95 0.39 6.06
N ARG A 23 -42.86 0.34 5.08
CA ARG A 23 -42.83 1.18 3.87
C ARG A 23 -42.75 2.68 4.17
N ARG A 24 -43.19 3.10 5.37
CA ARG A 24 -43.11 4.46 5.91
C ARG A 24 -41.67 4.92 6.22
N HIS A 25 -40.77 4.02 6.56
CA HIS A 25 -39.34 4.31 6.78
C HIS A 25 -38.51 4.12 5.51
N ARG A 26 -39.14 3.70 4.40
CA ARG A 26 -38.50 3.55 3.10
C ARG A 26 -38.49 4.91 2.39
N HIS A 27 -37.61 5.79 2.83
CA HIS A 27 -37.38 7.06 2.15
C HIS A 27 -36.81 6.79 0.76
N LYS A 28 -37.44 7.35 -0.28
CA LYS A 28 -36.86 7.34 -1.63
C LYS A 28 -35.59 8.16 -1.60
N LYS A 29 -34.45 7.55 -1.95
CA LYS A 29 -33.18 8.26 -2.15
C LYS A 29 -33.44 9.39 -3.15
N LYS A 30 -33.27 10.64 -2.72
CA LYS A 30 -33.45 11.85 -3.54
C LYS A 30 -32.22 12.00 -4.44
N TRP A 31 -32.09 11.08 -5.40
CA TRP A 31 -30.92 10.95 -6.27
C TRP A 31 -30.52 12.25 -6.98
N ALA A 32 -31.50 13.08 -7.36
CA ALA A 32 -31.26 14.35 -8.05
C ALA A 32 -30.72 15.49 -7.15
N ALA A 33 -30.87 15.40 -5.81
CA ALA A 33 -30.53 16.49 -4.88
C ALA A 33 -29.38 16.16 -3.92
N THR A 34 -29.10 14.88 -3.66
CA THR A 34 -28.12 14.46 -2.63
C THR A 34 -26.87 13.81 -3.20
N GLU A 35 -26.85 13.45 -4.49
CA GLU A 35 -25.67 12.84 -5.10
C GLU A 35 -24.83 13.92 -5.80
N PRO A 36 -23.54 14.06 -5.47
CA PRO A 36 -22.69 15.00 -6.18
C PRO A 36 -22.61 14.58 -7.65
N LYS A 37 -22.79 15.55 -8.56
CA LYS A 37 -22.75 15.31 -10.02
C LYS A 37 -21.42 14.70 -10.48
N PHE A 38 -20.35 14.92 -9.72
CA PHE A 38 -19.03 14.39 -9.98
C PHE A 38 -18.50 13.67 -8.73
N PRO A 39 -17.87 12.50 -8.88
CA PRO A 39 -17.24 11.83 -7.75
C PRO A 39 -16.06 12.67 -7.23
N ALA A 40 -15.82 12.60 -5.91
CA ALA A 40 -14.74 13.35 -5.26
C ALA A 40 -13.35 13.05 -5.87
N THR A 41 -13.12 11.83 -6.34
CA THR A 41 -11.88 11.43 -7.02
C THR A 41 -11.65 12.20 -8.32
N ARG A 42 -12.70 12.49 -9.08
CA ARG A 42 -12.62 13.27 -10.33
C ARG A 42 -12.36 14.74 -10.04
N LEU A 43 -12.97 15.29 -8.99
CA LEU A 43 -12.70 16.65 -8.53
C LEU A 43 -11.26 16.79 -8.03
N ALA A 44 -10.76 15.80 -7.27
CA ALA A 44 -9.37 15.75 -6.82
C ALA A 44 -8.40 15.71 -8.01
N LEU A 45 -8.67 14.86 -9.01
CA LEU A 45 -7.83 14.77 -10.21
C LEU A 45 -7.82 16.08 -11.01
N GLN A 46 -8.97 16.76 -11.14
CA GLN A 46 -9.05 18.07 -11.78
C GLN A 46 -8.23 19.13 -11.03
N ASN A 47 -8.30 19.13 -9.69
CA ASN A 47 -7.51 20.03 -8.88
C ASN A 47 -6.01 19.77 -9.06
N PHE A 48 -5.58 18.50 -9.05
CA PHE A 48 -4.19 18.12 -9.29
C PHE A 48 -3.71 18.49 -10.68
N ASP A 49 -4.51 18.25 -11.72
CA ASP A 49 -4.18 18.64 -13.09
C ASP A 49 -4.05 20.16 -13.24
N MET A 50 -4.78 20.96 -12.48
CA MET A 50 -4.68 22.43 -12.50
C MET A 50 -3.46 22.95 -11.73
N THR A 51 -3.13 22.34 -10.57
CA THR A 51 -2.05 22.85 -9.69
C THR A 51 -0.68 22.26 -10.04
N TYR A 52 -0.59 20.95 -10.23
CA TYR A 52 0.67 20.24 -10.39
C TYR A 52 1.21 20.28 -11.83
N SER A 53 0.35 20.50 -12.83
CA SER A 53 0.81 20.78 -14.19
C SER A 53 1.65 22.06 -14.25
N MET A 54 1.27 23.10 -13.50
CA MET A 54 2.02 24.36 -13.42
C MET A 54 3.34 24.21 -12.64
N GLN A 55 3.35 23.35 -11.60
CA GLN A 55 4.55 23.15 -10.76
C GLN A 55 5.60 22.25 -11.43
N PHE A 56 5.17 21.18 -12.08
CA PHE A 56 6.06 20.15 -12.62
C PHE A 56 6.18 20.17 -14.15
N GLY A 57 5.38 20.98 -14.85
CA GLY A 57 5.45 21.15 -16.30
C GLY A 57 5.39 19.82 -17.06
N GLU A 58 6.41 19.57 -17.88
CA GLU A 58 6.56 18.35 -18.68
C GLU A 58 6.72 17.07 -17.85
N LEU A 59 7.10 17.19 -16.57
CA LEU A 59 7.23 16.04 -15.67
C LEU A 59 5.86 15.57 -15.13
N TRP A 60 4.84 16.44 -15.14
CA TRP A 60 3.52 16.15 -14.57
C TRP A 60 2.86 14.89 -15.14
N PRO A 61 2.82 14.64 -16.47
CA PRO A 61 2.23 13.42 -17.01
C PRO A 61 2.84 12.13 -16.44
N SER A 62 4.15 12.13 -16.16
CA SER A 62 4.86 10.98 -15.55
C SER A 62 4.48 10.75 -14.08
N ILE A 63 4.29 11.83 -13.32
CA ILE A 63 3.83 11.78 -11.93
C ILE A 63 2.36 11.35 -11.89
N ARG A 64 1.54 11.92 -12.76
CA ARG A 64 0.11 11.63 -12.88
C ARG A 64 -0.16 10.16 -13.16
N VAL A 65 0.54 9.56 -14.14
CA VAL A 65 0.40 8.13 -14.41
C VAL A 65 0.87 7.29 -13.23
N SER A 66 1.92 7.73 -12.51
CA SER A 66 2.41 7.04 -11.30
C SER A 66 1.39 7.07 -10.15
N LEU A 67 0.66 8.18 -9.96
CA LEU A 67 -0.40 8.31 -8.95
C LEU A 67 -1.63 7.46 -9.24
N LEU A 68 -1.95 7.26 -10.52
CA LEU A 68 -3.10 6.48 -10.98
C LEU A 68 -2.77 5.00 -11.21
N SER A 69 -1.49 4.64 -11.15
CA SER A 69 -1.02 3.27 -11.24
C SER A 69 -0.87 2.64 -9.87
N GLU A 70 -0.57 1.36 -9.85
CA GLU A 70 -0.27 0.65 -8.62
C GLU A 70 0.98 1.21 -7.93
N GLN A 71 0.89 1.44 -6.63
CA GLN A 71 2.00 1.94 -5.83
C GLN A 71 3.00 0.82 -5.53
N LYS A 72 4.28 1.17 -5.52
CA LYS A 72 5.33 0.28 -5.10
C LYS A 72 5.43 0.26 -3.57
N TYR A 73 5.47 -0.94 -3.00
CA TYR A 73 5.56 -1.14 -1.55
C TYR A 73 6.97 -1.58 -1.12
N GLY A 74 7.31 -1.30 0.12
CA GLY A 74 8.50 -1.80 0.79
C GLY A 74 8.13 -2.67 1.98
N ALA A 75 8.92 -3.70 2.25
CA ALA A 75 8.78 -4.57 3.41
C ALA A 75 9.70 -4.07 4.54
N LEU A 76 9.10 -3.39 5.53
CA LEU A 76 9.80 -3.00 6.74
C LEU A 76 9.94 -4.20 7.68
N VAL A 77 11.17 -4.56 8.03
CA VAL A 77 11.44 -5.70 8.90
C VAL A 77 11.11 -5.32 10.35
N ASN A 78 10.38 -6.19 11.03
CA ASN A 78 10.11 -6.03 12.45
C ASN A 78 11.36 -6.42 13.27
N ASN A 79 11.99 -5.42 13.91
CA ASN A 79 13.17 -5.61 14.74
C ASN A 79 12.92 -6.46 16.01
N PHE A 80 11.66 -6.61 16.44
CA PHE A 80 11.30 -7.42 17.61
C PHE A 80 11.09 -8.91 17.29
N GLY A 81 11.17 -9.31 16.01
CA GLY A 81 11.07 -10.70 15.58
C GLY A 81 12.42 -11.31 15.22
N ALA A 82 12.38 -12.47 14.54
CA ALA A 82 13.55 -13.08 13.92
C ALA A 82 13.95 -12.31 12.64
N TRP A 83 14.44 -11.08 12.82
CA TRP A 83 14.73 -10.15 11.73
C TRP A 83 15.81 -10.68 10.78
N ASP A 84 16.80 -11.43 11.26
CA ASP A 84 17.83 -12.08 10.44
C ASP A 84 17.20 -13.05 9.42
N HIS A 85 16.30 -13.91 9.90
CA HIS A 85 15.62 -14.90 9.08
C HIS A 85 14.70 -14.23 8.04
N VAL A 86 13.89 -13.26 8.48
CA VAL A 86 13.00 -12.51 7.58
C VAL A 86 13.80 -11.73 6.54
N SER A 87 14.95 -11.17 6.90
CA SER A 87 15.83 -10.47 5.95
C SER A 87 16.35 -11.43 4.89
N ALA A 88 16.80 -12.63 5.28
CA ALA A 88 17.25 -13.64 4.33
C ALA A 88 16.12 -14.13 3.39
N GLU A 89 14.90 -14.29 3.89
CA GLU A 89 13.73 -14.63 3.04
C GLU A 89 13.42 -13.52 2.03
N LEU A 90 13.50 -12.25 2.43
CA LEU A 90 13.27 -11.12 1.53
C LEU A 90 14.38 -10.99 0.47
N GLU A 91 15.63 -11.31 0.82
CA GLU A 91 16.74 -11.38 -0.13
C GLU A 91 16.56 -12.52 -1.15
N GLN A 92 16.00 -13.66 -0.75
CA GLN A 92 15.65 -14.76 -1.66
C GLN A 92 14.58 -14.34 -2.68
N LEU A 93 13.72 -13.38 -2.33
CA LEU A 93 12.76 -12.77 -3.26
C LEU A 93 13.39 -11.72 -4.19
N ASN A 94 14.71 -11.57 -4.21
CA ASN A 94 15.44 -10.51 -4.92
C ASN A 94 15.11 -9.08 -4.45
N ALA A 95 14.53 -8.93 -3.27
CA ALA A 95 14.39 -7.62 -2.66
C ALA A 95 15.70 -7.20 -2.01
N ARG A 96 15.95 -5.88 -1.95
CA ARG A 96 17.18 -5.32 -1.37
C ARG A 96 16.85 -4.28 -0.33
N ASP A 97 17.62 -4.26 0.75
CA ASP A 97 17.52 -3.22 1.76
C ASP A 97 18.03 -1.89 1.18
N PHE A 98 17.11 -0.94 0.98
CA PHE A 98 17.47 0.36 0.43
C PHE A 98 18.02 1.31 1.51
N VAL A 99 17.71 1.08 2.79
CA VAL A 99 18.17 1.92 3.90
C VAL A 99 19.66 1.68 4.11
N ASN A 100 20.06 0.41 4.26
CA ASN A 100 21.47 0.05 4.35
C ASN A 100 22.27 0.46 3.11
N LYS A 101 21.68 0.32 1.92
CA LYS A 101 22.30 0.81 0.67
C LYS A 101 22.48 2.33 0.65
N ALA A 102 21.55 3.09 1.21
CA ALA A 102 21.66 4.55 1.31
C ALA A 102 22.75 4.96 2.31
N HIS A 103 22.82 4.29 3.47
CA HIS A 103 23.89 4.50 4.45
C HIS A 103 25.28 4.25 3.85
N ALA A 104 25.46 3.11 3.16
CA ALA A 104 26.73 2.76 2.52
C ALA A 104 27.16 3.75 1.43
N ARG A 105 26.21 4.42 0.76
CA ARG A 105 26.50 5.46 -0.24
C ARG A 105 26.85 6.80 0.41
N GLY A 106 26.19 7.15 1.51
CA GLY A 106 26.46 8.40 2.24
C GLY A 106 27.90 8.49 2.75
N GLU A 107 28.55 7.35 2.98
CA GLU A 107 29.96 7.27 3.38
C GLU A 107 30.94 7.34 2.18
N GLN A 108 30.45 7.18 0.94
CA GLN A 108 31.28 7.05 -0.26
C GLN A 108 31.24 8.26 -1.21
N GLU A 109 30.29 9.19 -1.09
CA GLU A 109 30.27 10.38 -1.94
C GLU A 109 31.45 11.31 -1.59
N PRO A 110 32.41 11.54 -2.51
CA PRO A 110 33.45 12.53 -2.30
C PRO A 110 32.83 13.93 -2.46
N GLU A 111 33.06 14.73 -1.43
CA GLU A 111 32.62 16.11 -1.25
C GLU A 111 32.92 17.00 -2.48
N SER A 112 31.94 17.18 -3.36
CA SER A 112 32.01 18.17 -4.45
C SER A 112 30.81 19.12 -4.37
N SER A 113 30.79 19.93 -3.31
CA SER A 113 30.44 21.37 -3.32
C SER A 113 30.21 21.86 -1.88
N GLN A 114 30.97 22.87 -1.50
CA GLN A 114 31.06 23.51 -0.19
C GLN A 114 29.70 23.97 0.36
N THR A 115 29.31 23.51 1.55
CA THR A 115 28.93 24.29 2.75
C THR A 115 28.27 23.37 3.81
N ALA A 116 28.83 23.40 5.02
CA ALA A 116 28.44 22.70 6.26
C ALA A 116 28.84 21.21 6.37
N ALA A 117 29.62 20.92 7.42
CA ALA A 117 30.14 19.58 7.73
C ALA A 117 29.01 18.53 7.77
N PRO A 118 29.11 17.43 7.01
CA PRO A 118 28.13 16.37 7.11
C PRO A 118 28.25 15.75 8.49
N SER A 119 27.20 15.89 9.30
CA SER A 119 27.07 15.10 10.51
C SER A 119 27.15 13.62 10.12
N PRO A 120 27.80 12.75 10.92
CA PRO A 120 27.88 11.34 10.61
C PRO A 120 26.46 10.81 10.35
N ALA A 121 26.30 9.91 9.37
CA ALA A 121 24.98 9.42 8.94
C ALA A 121 24.13 8.86 10.10
N SER A 122 24.78 8.43 11.19
CA SER A 122 24.15 8.01 12.45
C SER A 122 23.42 9.10 13.22
N TRP A 123 23.74 10.38 13.00
CA TRP A 123 23.04 11.53 13.59
C TRP A 123 21.92 12.06 12.68
N ALA A 124 22.02 11.83 11.37
CA ALA A 124 21.03 12.27 10.39
C ALA A 124 19.88 11.28 10.19
N CYS A 125 20.06 10.01 10.54
CA CYS A 125 19.09 8.94 10.30
C CYS A 125 18.85 8.11 11.56
N SER A 126 17.60 7.65 11.75
CA SER A 126 17.28 6.72 12.81
C SER A 126 17.97 5.38 12.57
N PRO A 127 18.75 4.88 13.53
CA PRO A 127 19.47 3.63 13.36
C PRO A 127 18.51 2.42 13.33
N ASN A 128 18.97 1.31 12.76
CA ASN A 128 18.30 0.00 12.77
C ASN A 128 17.00 -0.12 11.98
N LEU A 129 16.71 0.80 11.05
CA LEU A 129 15.63 0.60 10.08
C LEU A 129 16.13 -0.28 8.93
N ARG A 130 15.42 -1.39 8.68
CA ARG A 130 15.68 -2.30 7.56
C ARG A 130 14.45 -2.39 6.69
N CYS A 131 14.53 -1.92 5.46
CA CYS A 131 13.37 -1.89 4.57
C CYS A 131 13.73 -2.38 3.17
N PHE A 132 13.07 -3.46 2.76
CA PHE A 132 13.35 -4.15 1.52
C PHE A 132 12.43 -3.68 0.40
N THR A 133 13.00 -3.44 -0.78
CA THR A 133 12.27 -3.10 -2.00
C THR A 133 12.81 -3.88 -3.19
N PHE A 134 11.95 -4.21 -4.14
CA PHE A 134 12.38 -4.76 -5.43
C PHE A 134 13.14 -3.71 -6.24
N THR A 135 13.89 -4.13 -7.27
CA THR A 135 14.67 -3.20 -8.12
C THR A 135 13.78 -2.22 -8.89
N ARG A 136 14.35 -1.09 -9.34
CA ARG A 136 13.61 -0.13 -10.18
C ARG A 136 13.10 -0.82 -11.44
N GLY A 137 11.81 -0.64 -11.76
CA GLY A 137 11.14 -1.30 -12.87
C GLY A 137 10.49 -2.65 -12.53
N ASP A 138 10.85 -3.27 -11.41
CA ASP A 138 10.17 -4.46 -10.90
C ASP A 138 8.91 -4.05 -10.12
N VAL A 139 7.79 -4.64 -10.53
CA VAL A 139 6.42 -4.42 -10.01
C VAL A 139 5.92 -5.59 -9.16
N SER A 140 6.82 -6.52 -8.78
CA SER A 140 6.51 -7.63 -7.89
C SER A 140 5.97 -7.15 -6.54
N ARG A 141 5.07 -7.95 -5.94
CA ARG A 141 4.48 -7.68 -4.63
C ARG A 141 5.07 -8.58 -3.57
N PHE A 142 5.26 -8.05 -2.38
CA PHE A 142 5.56 -8.87 -1.21
C PHE A 142 4.33 -9.68 -0.80
N PRO A 143 4.52 -10.91 -0.30
CA PRO A 143 3.43 -11.62 0.36
C PRO A 143 2.97 -10.84 1.60
N PRO A 144 1.69 -10.96 2.01
CA PRO A 144 1.20 -10.36 3.24
C PRO A 144 2.02 -10.84 4.45
N ALA A 145 2.34 -9.92 5.37
CA ALA A 145 3.07 -10.27 6.59
C ALA A 145 2.28 -11.30 7.40
N ARG A 146 2.96 -12.37 7.83
CA ARG A 146 2.39 -13.42 8.68
C ARG A 146 3.08 -13.41 10.02
N GLN A 147 2.34 -13.71 11.09
CA GLN A 147 2.94 -13.94 12.39
C GLN A 147 3.74 -15.24 12.33
N SER A 148 4.99 -15.19 12.78
CA SER A 148 5.74 -16.41 13.10
C SER A 148 4.96 -17.16 14.16
N ARG A 149 4.66 -18.44 13.95
CA ARG A 149 4.12 -19.28 15.05
C ARG A 149 5.11 -19.20 16.19
N CYS A 150 4.63 -18.87 17.39
CA CYS A 150 5.39 -19.09 18.61
C CYS A 150 5.80 -20.58 18.63
N GLN A 151 7.11 -20.83 18.63
CA GLN A 151 7.65 -22.12 19.08
C GLN A 151 7.84 -22.06 20.59
#